data_AF-A0A3N7DT83-F1
#
_entry.id   AF-A0A3N7DT83-F1
#
_cell.length_a   1.000
_cell.length_b   1.000
_cell.length_c   1.000
_cell.angle_alpha   90.00
_cell.angle_beta   90.00
_cell.angle_gamma   90.00
#
_symmetry.space_group_name_H-M   'P 1'
#
loop_
_entity.id
_entity.type
_entity.pdbx_description
1 polymer ?
#
loop_
_entity_poly.entity_id
_entity_poly.type
_entity_poly.pdbx_seq_one_letter_code
_entity_poly.pdbx_strand_id
1 'polypeptide(L)'
;MATKTIARPRTPVSPDGNAAQDPANLLENTLAQLEALLWVCHGEDIDWCSGEGPRQLDNLLWLAAELARKAGELFQLSEKARRGAPEAGS
;
A
#
# COMPACT_ATOMS: atom_id res chain seq x y z
N MET A 1 51.43 -8.98 1.20
CA MET A 1 50.47 -8.93 0.07
C MET A 1 49.11 -8.54 0.64
N ALA A 2 48.67 -7.29 0.49
CA ALA A 2 47.45 -6.77 1.12
C ALA A 2 46.31 -6.70 0.10
N THR A 3 45.27 -7.52 0.27
CA THR A 3 44.06 -7.51 -0.55
C THR A 3 43.21 -6.30 -0.19
N LYS A 4 43.03 -5.39 -1.14
CA LYS A 4 42.22 -4.18 -0.98
C LYS A 4 40.74 -4.55 -1.12
N THR A 5 40.04 -4.65 0.00
CA THR A 5 38.58 -4.80 0.03
C THR A 5 37.94 -3.50 -0.44
N ILE A 6 37.43 -3.48 -1.66
CA ILE A 6 36.64 -2.36 -2.17
C ILE A 6 35.20 -2.60 -1.72
N ALA A 7 34.82 -2.02 -0.58
CA ALA A 7 33.43 -1.92 -0.19
C ALA A 7 32.71 -1.03 -1.22
N ARG A 8 31.77 -1.62 -1.96
CA ARG A 8 30.89 -0.90 -2.90
C ARG A 8 30.14 0.19 -2.12
N PRO A 9 30.27 1.48 -2.47
CA PRO A 9 29.39 2.51 -1.92
C PRO A 9 27.96 2.15 -2.30
N ARG A 10 27.10 1.89 -1.32
CA ARG A 10 25.66 1.93 -1.54
C ARG A 10 25.33 3.40 -1.78
N THR A 11 25.10 3.75 -3.04
CA THR A 11 24.48 5.02 -3.40
C THR A 11 23.21 5.12 -2.54
N PRO A 12 23.06 6.16 -1.70
CA PRO A 12 21.78 6.44 -1.08
C PRO A 12 20.77 6.58 -2.22
N VAL A 13 19.68 5.81 -2.18
CA VAL A 13 18.55 6.11 -3.06
C VAL A 13 18.09 7.51 -2.64
N SER A 14 18.18 8.48 -3.56
CA SER A 14 17.66 9.82 -3.30
C SER A 14 16.19 9.68 -2.88
N PRO A 15 15.73 10.41 -1.84
CA PRO A 15 14.32 10.50 -1.52
C PRO A 15 13.63 11.44 -2.52
N ASP A 16 13.78 11.20 -3.82
CA ASP A 16 12.87 11.72 -4.84
C ASP A 16 11.53 10.95 -4.82
N GLY A 17 11.37 10.00 -3.90
CA GLY A 17 10.12 9.29 -3.61
C GLY A 17 9.04 10.13 -2.93
N ASN A 18 9.25 11.43 -2.76
CA ASN A 18 8.26 12.36 -2.22
C ASN A 18 7.82 13.41 -3.25
N ALA A 19 8.02 13.15 -4.55
CA ALA A 19 7.18 13.74 -5.58
C ALA A 19 5.75 13.41 -5.17
N ALA A 20 4.98 14.44 -4.77
CA ALA A 20 3.66 14.34 -4.17
C ALA A 20 2.90 13.14 -4.77
N GLN A 21 2.83 12.04 -4.01
CA GLN A 21 2.34 10.79 -4.58
C GLN A 21 0.93 11.04 -5.08
N ASP A 22 0.74 10.90 -6.39
CA ASP A 22 -0.55 11.13 -7.04
C ASP A 22 -1.63 10.34 -6.28
N PRO A 23 -2.71 11.00 -5.83
CA PRO A 23 -3.79 10.34 -5.10
C PRO A 23 -4.29 9.06 -5.79
N ALA A 24 -4.26 8.99 -7.13
CA ALA A 24 -4.63 7.78 -7.85
C ALA A 24 -3.60 6.64 -7.66
N ASN A 25 -2.30 6.92 -7.71
CA ASN A 25 -1.26 5.94 -7.42
C ASN A 25 -1.30 5.44 -5.96
N LEU A 26 -1.60 6.34 -5.01
CA LEU A 26 -1.82 5.95 -3.61
C LEU A 26 -3.07 5.08 -3.44
N LEU A 27 -4.14 5.39 -4.17
CA LEU A 27 -5.36 4.59 -4.19
C LEU A 27 -5.08 3.18 -4.69
N GLU A 28 -4.42 3.07 -5.85
CA GLU A 28 -4.06 1.79 -6.47
C GLU A 28 -3.25 0.92 -5.51
N ASN A 29 -2.21 1.49 -4.90
CA ASN A 29 -1.40 0.78 -3.90
C ASN A 29 -2.24 0.33 -2.69
N THR A 30 -3.13 1.20 -2.19
CA THR A 30 -4.01 0.86 -1.05
C THR A 30 -4.97 -0.29 -1.40
N LEU A 31 -5.52 -0.29 -2.62
CA LEU A 31 -6.39 -1.38 -3.11
C LEU A 31 -5.61 -2.69 -3.28
N ALA A 32 -4.40 -2.65 -3.82
CA ALA A 32 -3.55 -3.84 -3.95
C ALA A 32 -3.19 -4.44 -2.57
N GLN A 33 -2.92 -3.60 -1.56
CA GLN A 33 -2.69 -4.06 -0.19
C GLN A 33 -3.95 -4.69 0.42
N LEU A 34 -5.13 -4.09 0.18
CA LEU A 34 -6.40 -4.65 0.64
C LEU A 34 -6.69 -6.01 -0.03
N GLU A 35 -6.47 -6.12 -1.34
CA GLU A 35 -6.64 -7.37 -2.07
C GLU A 35 -5.71 -8.47 -1.54
N ALA A 36 -4.42 -8.18 -1.36
CA ALA A 36 -3.47 -9.13 -0.80
C ALA A 36 -3.87 -9.57 0.61
N LEU A 37 -4.35 -8.65 1.45
CA LEU A 37 -4.82 -8.95 2.80
C LEU A 37 -6.03 -9.89 2.78
N LEU A 38 -7.02 -9.60 1.93
CA LEU A 38 -8.22 -10.43 1.78
C LEU A 38 -7.87 -11.81 1.22
N TRP A 39 -6.91 -11.88 0.29
CA TRP A 39 -6.42 -13.16 -0.23
C TRP A 39 -5.87 -14.06 0.89
N VAL A 40 -5.11 -13.48 1.83
CA VAL A 40 -4.63 -14.22 3.01
C VAL A 40 -5.81 -14.70 3.86
N CYS A 41 -6.88 -13.92 4.01
CA CYS A 41 -8.05 -14.34 4.78
C CYS A 41 -8.77 -15.56 4.18
N HIS A 42 -8.68 -15.74 2.87
CA HIS A 42 -9.32 -16.83 2.11
C HIS A 42 -8.46 -18.09 1.97
N GLY A 43 -7.25 -18.15 2.53
CA GLY A 43 -6.37 -19.32 2.40
C GLY A 43 -6.98 -20.59 3.03
N GLU A 44 -6.97 -21.70 2.28
CA GLU A 44 -7.55 -22.99 2.72
C GLU A 44 -6.87 -23.58 3.98
N ASP A 45 -5.66 -23.12 4.32
CA ASP A 45 -4.84 -23.64 5.42
C ASP A 45 -4.91 -22.84 6.73
N ILE A 46 -5.87 -21.91 6.87
CA ILE A 46 -5.97 -21.09 8.09
C ILE A 46 -7.17 -21.50 8.95
N ASP A 47 -6.88 -22.02 10.15
CA ASP A 47 -7.89 -22.26 11.18
C ASP A 47 -8.20 -20.97 11.94
N TRP A 48 -9.25 -20.28 11.49
CA TRP A 48 -9.78 -19.10 12.16
C TRP A 48 -10.65 -19.41 13.38
N CYS A 49 -11.03 -20.66 13.60
CA CYS A 49 -12.02 -21.06 14.61
C CYS A 49 -11.41 -21.47 15.94
N SER A 50 -10.12 -21.81 15.96
CA SER A 50 -9.44 -22.34 17.16
C SER A 50 -8.27 -21.48 17.61
N GLY A 51 -7.86 -21.62 18.89
CA GLY A 51 -6.69 -20.93 19.44
C GLY A 51 -6.81 -19.40 19.34
N GLU A 52 -5.77 -18.76 18.81
CA GLU A 52 -5.75 -17.31 18.56
C GLU A 52 -6.44 -16.91 17.25
N GLY A 53 -6.95 -17.86 16.46
CA GLY A 53 -7.59 -17.66 15.16
C GLY A 53 -8.67 -16.57 15.17
N PRO A 54 -9.67 -16.62 16.09
CA PRO A 54 -10.74 -15.62 16.11
C PRO A 54 -10.23 -14.19 16.36
N ARG A 55 -9.23 -14.04 17.23
CA ARG A 55 -8.63 -12.73 17.54
C ARG A 55 -7.79 -12.20 16.38
N GLN A 56 -7.05 -13.09 15.72
CA GLN A 56 -6.27 -12.72 14.54
C GLN A 56 -7.16 -12.32 13.38
N LEU A 57 -8.27 -13.04 13.17
CA LEU A 57 -9.28 -12.68 12.17
C LEU A 57 -9.91 -11.31 12.46
N ASP A 58 -10.31 -11.05 13.72
CA ASP A 58 -10.87 -9.74 14.12
C ASP A 58 -9.90 -8.58 13.81
N ASN A 59 -8.61 -8.75 14.13
CA ASN A 59 -7.59 -7.76 13.79
C ASN A 59 -7.41 -7.55 12.28
N LEU A 60 -7.45 -8.63 11.48
CA LEU A 60 -7.35 -8.55 10.02
C LEU A 60 -8.56 -7.86 9.41
N LEU A 61 -9.76 -8.17 9.89
CA LEU A 61 -11.00 -7.50 9.47
C LEU A 61 -10.98 -6.01 9.83
N TRP A 62 -10.49 -5.67 11.03
CA TRP A 62 -10.29 -4.28 11.42
C TRP A 62 -9.33 -3.55 10.47
N LEU A 63 -8.19 -4.17 10.15
CA LEU A 63 -7.23 -3.60 9.20
C LEU A 63 -7.82 -3.45 7.80
N ALA A 64 -8.59 -4.43 7.32
CA ALA A 64 -9.27 -4.36 6.04
C ALA A 64 -10.27 -3.18 6.00
N ALA A 65 -11.00 -2.94 7.09
CA ALA A 65 -11.92 -1.81 7.20
C ALA A 65 -11.20 -0.45 7.20
N GLU A 66 -10.03 -0.34 7.84
CA GLU A 66 -9.17 0.85 7.76
C GLU A 66 -8.66 1.10 6.32
N LEU A 67 -8.16 0.07 5.65
CA LEU A 67 -7.69 0.17 4.25
C LEU A 67 -8.82 0.56 3.30
N ALA A 68 -10.02 0.01 3.48
CA ALA A 68 -11.18 0.34 2.67
C ALA A 68 -11.62 1.80 2.84
N ARG A 69 -11.62 2.33 4.08
CA ARG A 69 -11.90 3.75 4.33
C ARG A 69 -10.87 4.66 3.67
N LYS A 70 -9.58 4.34 3.84
CA LYS A 70 -8.48 5.08 3.21
C LYS A 70 -8.57 5.06 1.68
N ALA A 71 -8.92 3.94 1.08
CA ALA A 71 -9.17 3.86 -0.36
C ALA A 71 -10.33 4.79 -0.78
N GLY A 72 -11.42 4.84 -0.01
CA GLY A 72 -12.52 5.77 -0.26
C GLY A 72 -12.08 7.24 -0.22
N GLU A 73 -11.26 7.64 0.75
CA GLU A 73 -10.72 9.00 0.85
C GLU A 73 -9.80 9.34 -0.32
N LEU A 74 -8.90 8.42 -0.69
CA LEU A 74 -7.96 8.58 -1.80
C LEU A 74 -8.69 8.68 -3.15
N PHE A 75 -9.77 7.92 -3.32
CA PHE A 75 -10.64 8.04 -4.49
C PHE A 75 -11.28 9.42 -4.58
N GLN A 76 -11.82 9.95 -3.48
CA GLN A 76 -12.38 11.31 -3.50
C GLN A 76 -11.31 12.37 -3.81
N LEU A 77 -10.10 12.17 -3.30
CA LEU A 77 -8.97 13.07 -3.56
C LEU A 77 -8.52 13.00 -5.03
N SER A 78 -8.43 11.80 -5.61
CA SER A 78 -8.06 11.60 -7.02
C SER A 78 -9.11 12.21 -7.96
N GLU A 79 -10.38 12.04 -7.64
CA GLU A 79 -11.49 12.64 -8.38
C GLU A 79 -11.45 14.17 -8.37
N LYS A 80 -11.15 14.76 -7.22
CA LYS A 80 -10.97 16.22 -7.09
C LYS A 80 -9.76 16.70 -7.89
N ALA A 81 -8.63 16.00 -7.81
CA ALA A 81 -7.44 16.33 -8.57
C ALA A 81 -7.70 16.27 -10.09
N ARG A 82 -8.41 15.23 -10.55
CA ARG A 82 -8.80 15.04 -11.95
C ARG A 82 -9.71 16.15 -12.47
N ARG A 83 -10.65 16.64 -11.65
CA ARG A 83 -11.56 17.74 -12.02
C ARG A 83 -10.93 19.14 -11.92
N GLY A 84 -9.90 19.29 -11.09
CA GLY A 84 -9.16 20.54 -10.91
C GLY A 84 -8.03 20.75 -11.91
N ALA A 85 -7.67 19.73 -12.69
CA ALA A 85 -6.71 19.85 -13.77
C ALA A 85 -7.34 20.71 -14.89
N PRO A 86 -6.74 21.85 -15.27
CA PRO A 86 -7.23 22.61 -16.40
C PRO A 86 -7.12 21.73 -17.65
N GLU A 87 -8.18 21.72 -18.46
CA GLU A 87 -8.20 21.09 -19.80
C GLU A 87 -6.99 21.62 -20.58
N ALA A 88 -5.91 20.83 -20.63
CA ALA A 88 -4.72 21.15 -21.38
C ALA A 88 -5.03 20.90 -22.86
N GLY A 89 -5.71 21.85 -23.51
CA GLY A 89 -5.94 21.80 -24.94
C GLY A 89 -6.97 22.80 -25.45
N SER A 90 -6.48 23.92 -26.00
CA SER A 90 -7.11 24.57 -27.14
C SER A 90 -6.02 24.94 -28.15
#